data_AF-A0A7T1MNF6-F1
#
_entry.id   AF-A0A7T1MNF6-F1
#
_cell.length_a   1.000
_cell.length_b   1.000
_cell.length_c   1.000
_cell.angle_alpha   90.00
_cell.angle_beta   90.00
_cell.angle_gamma   90.00
#
_symmetry.space_group_name_H-M   'P 1'
#
loop_
_entity.id
_entity.type
_entity.pdbx_description
1 polymer ?
#
loop_
_entity_poly.entity_id
_entity_poly.type
_entity_poly.pdbx_seq_one_letter_code
_entity_poly.pdbx_strand_id
1 'polypeptide(L)' 'MAYVDETAAPTGKRGWQWVMVTPVVTVFLQGLSRSAAAAIELLGNAFGGIVVSDRFSAYNHLPVMQRQLY' A
#
# COMPACT_ATOMS: atom_id res chain seq x y z
N MET A 1 0.17 13.18 1.12
CA MET A 1 -0.21 12.14 2.08
C MET A 1 -1.03 11.10 1.34
N ALA A 2 -0.77 9.82 1.58
CA ALA A 2 -1.54 8.72 1.03
C ALA A 2 -1.94 7.76 2.15
N TYR A 3 -3.19 7.31 2.12
CA TYR A 3 -3.66 6.22 2.97
C TYR A 3 -3.59 4.93 2.17
N VAL A 4 -2.88 3.94 2.70
CA VAL A 4 -2.66 2.66 2.03
C VAL A 4 -3.16 1.53 2.91
N ASP A 5 -3.92 0.62 2.32
CA ASP A 5 -4.46 -0.55 3.00
C ASP A 5 -4.45 -1.76 2.07
N GLU A 6 -4.31 -2.94 2.67
CA GLU A 6 -4.41 -4.21 1.98
C GLU A 6 -5.40 -5.14 2.66
N THR A 7 -6.38 -5.60 1.88
CA THR A 7 -7.44 -6.46 2.36
C THR A 7 -7.51 -7.74 1.55
N ALA A 8 -7.94 -8.83 2.18
CA ALA A 8 -8.14 -10.09 1.48
C ALA A 8 -9.26 -9.92 0.44
N ALA A 9 -8.99 -10.31 -0.81
CA ALA A 9 -9.99 -10.24 -1.85
C ALA A 9 -11.08 -11.31 -1.60
N PRO A 10 -12.37 -10.97 -1.67
CA PRO A 10 -13.47 -11.91 -1.41
C PRO A 10 -13.72 -12.90 -2.56
N THR A 11 -12.84 -12.94 -3.55
CA THR A 11 -12.90 -13.92 -4.64
C THR A 11 -12.55 -15.30 -4.07
N GLY A 12 -13.17 -16.38 -4.55
CA GLY A 12 -12.91 -17.76 -4.08
C GLY A 12 -11.48 -18.30 -4.27
N LYS A 13 -10.51 -17.44 -4.60
CA LYS A 13 -9.07 -17.69 -4.63
C LYS A 13 -8.40 -16.77 -3.61
N ARG A 14 -7.37 -17.27 -2.91
CA ARG A 14 -6.53 -16.43 -2.03
C ARG A 14 -5.89 -15.31 -2.85
N GLY A 15 -6.41 -14.10 -2.69
CA GLY A 15 -5.93 -12.89 -3.36
C GLY A 15 -6.00 -11.70 -2.41
N TRP A 16 -5.40 -10.60 -2.83
CA TRP A 16 -5.28 -9.37 -2.08
C TRP A 16 -5.72 -8.19 -2.94
N GLN A 17 -6.52 -7.33 -2.34
CA GLN A 17 -6.89 -6.03 -2.87
C GLN A 17 -6.08 -4.99 -2.10
N TRP A 18 -5.33 -4.19 -2.84
CA TRP A 18 -4.63 -3.04 -2.34
C TRP A 18 -5.38 -1.77 -2.75
N VAL A 19 -5.36 -0.78 -1.87
CA VAL A 19 -5.92 0.54 -2.12
C VAL A 19 -4.96 1.62 -1.66
N MET A 20 -4.76 2.63 -2.49
CA MET A 20 -4.09 3.87 -2.13
C MET A 20 -5.03 5.05 -2.37
N VAL A 21 -5.30 5.82 -1.33
CA VAL A 21 -6.13 7.03 -1.40
C VAL A 21 -5.25 8.25 -1.20
N THR A 22 -5.31 9.17 -2.16
CA THR A 22 -4.71 10.52 -2.07
C THR A 22 -5.83 11.57 -2.18
N PRO A 23 -5.54 12.87 -1.96
CA PRO A 23 -6.55 13.91 -2.17
C PRO A 23 -7.08 14.04 -3.60
N VAL A 24 -6.35 13.54 -4.60
CA VAL A 24 -6.67 13.77 -6.02
C VAL A 24 -7.10 12.48 -6.72
N VAL A 25 -6.52 11.34 -6.35
CA VAL A 25 -6.78 10.05 -6.98
C VAL A 25 -6.86 8.92 -5.97
N THR A 26 -7.65 7.90 -6.31
CA THR A 26 -7.67 6.60 -5.65
C THR A 26 -7.20 5.54 -6.63
N VAL A 27 -6.24 4.72 -6.20
CA VAL A 27 -5.64 3.65 -7.00
C VAL A 27 -5.95 2.31 -6.35
N PHE A 28 -6.33 1.33 -7.17
CA PHE A 28 -6.60 -0.04 -6.75
C PHE A 28 -5.65 -0.99 -7.48
N LEU A 29 -5.06 -1.93 -6.75
CA LEU A 29 -4.23 -3.00 -7.31
C LEU A 29 -4.72 -4.35 -6.79
N GLN A 30 -4.96 -5.29 -7.70
CA GLN A 30 -5.32 -6.67 -7.37
C GLN A 30 -4.13 -7.60 -7.63
N GLY A 31 -3.80 -8.42 -6.64
CA GLY A 31 -2.69 -9.36 -6.75
C GLY A 31 -2.96 -10.66 -6.01
N LEU A 32 -2.20 -11.70 -6.35
CA LEU A 32 -2.28 -13.00 -5.67
C LEU A 32 -1.42 -13.07 -4.40
N SER A 33 -0.62 -12.03 -4.12
CA SER A 33 0.26 -11.99 -2.96
C SER A 33 0.11 -10.67 -2.20
N ARG A 34 0.32 -10.76 -0.88
CA ARG A 34 0.57 -9.59 -0.03
C ARG A 34 2.07 -9.43 0.14
N SER A 35 2.69 -8.56 -0.65
CA SER A 35 4.15 -8.42 -0.72
C SER A 35 4.59 -6.95 -0.76
N ALA A 36 5.86 -6.71 -0.41
CA ALA A 36 6.49 -5.41 -0.58
C ALA A 36 6.49 -4.95 -2.04
N ALA A 37 6.61 -5.88 -2.99
CA ALA A 37 6.58 -5.57 -4.42
C ALA A 37 5.22 -4.95 -4.83
N ALA A 38 4.11 -5.51 -4.34
CA ALA A 38 2.77 -4.94 -4.61
C ALA A 38 2.61 -3.55 -3.99
N ALA A 39 3.15 -3.32 -2.78
CA ALA A 39 3.14 -1.99 -2.17
C ALA A 39 3.98 -0.96 -2.96
N ILE A 40 5.15 -1.37 -3.47
CA ILE A 40 6.02 -0.53 -4.31
C ILE A 40 5.34 -0.21 -5.65
N GLU A 41 4.69 -1.20 -6.27
CA GLU A 41 3.94 -1.01 -7.51
C GLU A 41 2.78 -0.03 -7.33
N LEU A 42 2.04 -0.15 -6.22
CA LEU A 42 0.92 0.73 -5.89
C LEU A 42 1.36 2.18 -5.61
N LEU A 43 2.40 2.37 -4.80
CA LEU A 43 2.94 3.69 -4.48
C LEU A 43 3.66 4.32 -5.67
N GLY A 44 4.32 3.49 -6.48
CA GLY A 44 5.27 3.91 -7.48
C GLY A 44 6.60 4.39 -6.87
N ASN A 45 7.66 4.33 -7.66
CA ASN A 45 9.01 4.70 -7.21
C ASN A 45 9.20 6.20 -6.90
N ALA A 46 8.26 7.05 -7.33
CA ALA A 46 8.37 8.50 -7.23
C ALA A 46 7.50 9.10 -6.11
N PHE A 47 6.82 8.29 -5.29
CA PHE A 47 5.97 8.82 -4.23
C PHE A 47 6.81 9.44 -3.11
N GLY A 48 6.78 10.78 -3.02
CA GLY A 48 7.54 11.55 -2.04
C GLY A 48 6.78 11.88 -0.74
N GLY A 49 5.49 11.55 -0.65
CA GLY A 49 4.62 11.96 0.46
C GLY A 49 4.71 11.05 1.69
N ILE A 50 3.96 11.42 2.74
CA ILE A 50 3.72 10.57 3.91
C ILE A 50 2.73 9.46 3.54
N VAL A 51 3.09 8.22 3.85
CA VAL A 51 2.26 7.02 3.77
C VAL A 51 1.70 6.70 5.16
N VAL A 52 0.37 6.62 5.23
CA VAL A 52 -0.37 6.15 6.40
C VAL A 52 -0.83 4.74 6.09
N SER A 53 -0.28 3.79 6.83
CA SER A 53 -0.56 2.37 6.72
C SER A 53 -0.48 1.73 8.10
N ASP A 54 -0.84 0.46 8.20
CA ASP A 54 -0.49 -0.33 9.38
C ASP A 54 1.04 -0.61 9.44
N ARG A 55 1.47 -1.39 10.44
CA ARG A 55 2.88 -1.76 10.62
C ARG A 55 3.32 -2.96 9.76
N PHE A 56 2.62 -3.23 8.66
CA PHE A 56 2.99 -4.35 7.81
C PHE A 56 4.41 -4.15 7.22
N SER A 57 5.19 -5.24 7.20
CA SER A 57 6.62 -5.18 6.85
C SER A 57 6.88 -4.79 5.40
N ALA A 58 5.86 -4.86 4.52
CA ALA A 58 5.95 -4.37 3.16
C ALA A 58 6.40 -2.90 3.07
N TYR A 59 6.03 -2.07 4.06
CA TYR A 59 6.35 -0.65 4.06
C TYR A 59 7.76 -0.33 4.61
N ASN A 60 8.52 -1.33 5.07
CA ASN A 60 9.84 -1.09 5.67
C ASN A 60 10.89 -0.51 4.73
N HIS A 61 10.66 -0.58 3.41
CA HIS A 61 11.52 0.06 2.41
C HIS A 61 11.37 1.60 2.40
N LEU A 62 10.31 2.13 2.98
CA LEU A 62 10.10 3.57 3.07
C LEU A 62 10.95 4.19 4.20
N PRO A 63 11.59 5.34 3.95
CA PRO A 63 12.17 6.20 4.97
C PRO A 63 11.24 6.35 6.19
N VAL A 64 11.81 6.33 7.40
CA VAL A 64 11.04 6.49 8.65
C VAL A 64 10.19 7.78 8.63
N MET A 65 10.71 8.86 8.05
CA MET A 65 10.01 10.14 7.93
C MET A 65 8.77 10.10 7.02
N GLN A 66 8.69 9.11 6.12
CA GLN A 66 7.55 8.92 5.23
C GLN A 66 6.53 7.94 5.81
N ARG A 67 6.82 7.30 6.95
CA ARG A 67 5.89 6.37 7.60
C ARG A 67 5.24 7.04 8.79
N GLN A 68 3.92 7.01 8.84
CA GLN A 68 3.19 7.38 10.05
C GLN A 68 3.33 6.25 11.09
N LEU A 69 4.30 6.38 12.00
CA LEU A 69 4.48 5.50 13.14
C LEU A 69 3.65 6.03 14.32
N TYR A 70 2.40 5.57 14.44
CA TYR A 70 1.70 5.58 15.73
C TYR A 70 2.18 4.41 16.57
#